data_AF-A0A2N3L3T0-F1
#
_entry.id   AF-A0A2N3L3T0-F1
#
_cell.length_a   1.000
_cell.length_b   1.000
_cell.length_c   1.000
_cell.angle_alpha   90.00
_cell.angle_beta   90.00
_cell.angle_gamma   90.00
#
_symmetry.space_group_name_H-M   'P 1'
#
loop_
_entity.id
_entity.type
_entity.pdbx_description
1 polymer ?
#
loop_
_entity_poly.entity_id
_entity_poly.type
_entity_poly.pdbx_seq_one_letter_code
_entity_poly.pdbx_strand_id
1 'polypeptide(L)'
;MMGCESQDRLTQTRFIALSDTEFVYDAVVIHGYSDEDRTRWLNDEVTKYGMCTNGFDIIDKRRVETVGSWLGSAEREITRGKCKEG
;
A
#
# COMPACT_ATOMS: atom_id res chain seq x y z
N MET A 1 14.39 15.10 7.43
CA MET A 1 13.43 15.36 6.32
C MET A 1 12.20 14.47 6.49
N MET A 2 11.40 14.65 7.55
CA MET A 2 10.26 13.75 7.87
C MET A 2 8.88 14.26 7.40
N GLY A 3 8.81 15.52 6.93
CA GLY A 3 7.55 16.14 6.50
C GLY A 3 7.06 15.66 5.12
N CYS A 4 7.98 15.39 4.18
CA CYS A 4 7.60 14.96 2.83
C CYS A 4 7.02 13.55 2.83
N GLU A 5 7.67 12.59 3.53
CA GLU A 5 7.24 11.19 3.53
C GLU A 5 5.80 11.01 4.05
N SER A 6 5.43 11.73 5.11
CA SER A 6 4.09 11.63 5.69
C SER A 6 3.00 12.15 4.72
N GLN A 7 3.30 13.25 4.02
CA GLN A 7 2.41 13.87 3.04
C GLN A 7 2.33 13.03 1.76
N ASP A 8 3.47 12.53 1.29
CA ASP A 8 3.59 11.65 0.13
C ASP A 8 2.81 10.36 0.38
N ARG A 9 3.02 9.71 1.54
CA ARG A 9 2.25 8.52 1.93
C ARG A 9 0.75 8.78 1.85
N LEU A 10 0.26 9.85 2.46
CA LEU A 10 -1.18 10.15 2.48
C LEU A 10 -1.78 10.44 1.09
N THR A 11 -0.99 11.02 0.18
CA THR A 11 -1.47 11.40 -1.15
C THR A 11 -1.30 10.30 -2.18
N GLN A 12 -0.45 9.31 -1.90
CA GLN A 12 0.03 8.33 -2.87
C GLN A 12 -0.29 6.89 -2.48
N THR A 13 -0.87 6.68 -1.29
CA THR A 13 -1.34 5.37 -0.86
C THR A 13 -2.84 5.40 -0.62
N ARG A 14 -3.48 4.25 -0.79
CA ARG A 14 -4.90 4.05 -0.55
C ARG A 14 -5.11 2.67 0.05
N PHE A 15 -5.66 2.65 1.25
CA PHE A 15 -6.08 1.43 1.93
C PHE A 15 -7.59 1.26 1.80
N ILE A 16 -8.03 0.06 1.43
CA ILE A 16 -9.42 -0.32 1.24
C ILE A 16 -9.65 -1.64 1.97
N ALA A 17 -10.39 -1.60 3.07
CA ALA A 17 -10.90 -2.82 3.70
C ALA A 17 -12.01 -3.41 2.81
N LEU A 18 -11.84 -4.65 2.36
CA LEU A 18 -12.86 -5.38 1.60
C LEU A 18 -13.81 -6.12 2.54
N SER A 19 -13.29 -6.59 3.68
CA SER A 19 -14.02 -7.26 4.76
C SER A 19 -13.23 -7.11 6.07
N ASP A 20 -13.72 -7.71 7.16
CA ASP A 20 -12.99 -7.75 8.44
C ASP A 20 -11.65 -8.49 8.35
N THR A 21 -11.47 -9.32 7.32
CA THR A 21 -10.29 -10.18 7.15
C THR A 21 -9.53 -9.93 5.85
N GLU A 22 -9.99 -9.06 4.96
CA GLU A 22 -9.34 -8.80 3.67
C GLU A 22 -9.21 -7.32 3.38
N PHE A 23 -8.10 -6.94 2.77
CA PHE A 23 -7.83 -5.58 2.36
C PHE A 23 -7.12 -5.51 1.01
N VAL A 24 -7.21 -4.33 0.40
CA VAL A 24 -6.43 -3.91 -0.76
C VAL A 24 -5.68 -2.65 -0.39
N TYR A 25 -4.40 -2.64 -0.70
CA TYR A 25 -3.52 -1.51 -0.54
C TYR A 25 -2.93 -1.14 -1.90
N ASP A 26 -3.21 0.08 -2.33
CA ASP A 26 -2.76 0.64 -3.60
C ASP A 26 -1.78 1.76 -3.30
N ALA A 27 -0.53 1.61 -3.75
CA ALA A 27 0.53 2.58 -3.55
C ALA A 27 1.14 2.98 -4.88
N VAL A 28 1.32 4.29 -5.12
CA VAL A 28 2.08 4.78 -6.27
C VAL A 28 3.56 4.47 -6.05
N VAL A 29 4.21 3.93 -7.08
CA VAL A 29 5.66 3.70 -7.10
C VAL A 29 6.33 5.03 -7.43
N ILE A 30 6.77 5.73 -6.38
CA ILE A 30 7.45 7.02 -6.50
C ILE A 30 8.96 6.80 -6.45
N HIS A 31 9.69 7.45 -7.35
CA HIS A 31 11.15 7.52 -7.28
C HIS A 31 11.60 8.10 -5.93
N GLY A 32 12.35 7.32 -5.15
CA GLY A 32 12.84 7.71 -3.83
C GLY A 32 12.32 6.86 -2.68
N TYR A 33 11.29 6.02 -2.89
CA TYR A 33 10.79 5.10 -1.87
C TYR A 33 10.91 3.64 -2.30
N SER A 34 11.47 2.83 -1.41
CA SER A 34 11.72 1.41 -1.65
C SER A 34 10.47 0.55 -1.48
N ASP A 35 10.57 -0.73 -1.84
CA ASP A 35 9.51 -1.72 -1.54
C ASP A 35 9.33 -1.92 -0.03
N GLU A 36 10.41 -1.81 0.73
CA GLU A 36 10.39 -1.89 2.19
C GLU A 36 9.60 -0.72 2.80
N ASP A 37 9.76 0.50 2.25
CA ASP A 37 8.99 1.67 2.69
C ASP A 37 7.49 1.48 2.45
N ARG A 38 7.11 1.01 1.26
CA ARG A 38 5.71 0.72 0.93
C ARG A 38 5.12 -0.37 1.82
N THR A 39 5.91 -1.41 2.12
CA THR A 39 5.51 -2.50 3.00
C THR A 39 5.36 -2.01 4.45
N ARG A 40 6.25 -1.13 4.92
CA ARG A 40 6.13 -0.48 6.23
C ARG A 40 4.85 0.37 6.32
N TRP A 41 4.57 1.18 5.30
CA TRP A 41 3.35 1.99 5.25
C TRP A 41 2.09 1.12 5.20
N LEU A 42 2.12 -0.01 4.50
CA LEU A 42 1.03 -0.98 4.53
C LEU A 42 0.78 -1.50 5.95
N ASN A 43 1.84 -1.92 6.67
CA ASN A 43 1.72 -2.38 8.05
C ASN A 43 1.16 -1.30 8.98
N ASP A 44 1.58 -0.04 8.80
CA ASP A 44 1.06 1.10 9.55
C ASP A 44 -0.44 1.29 9.31
N GLU A 45 -0.91 1.21 8.06
CA GLU A 45 -2.33 1.35 7.74
C GLU A 45 -3.15 0.19 8.31
N VAL A 46 -2.70 -1.07 8.15
CA VAL A 46 -3.38 -2.24 8.75
C VAL A 46 -3.54 -2.08 10.26
N THR A 47 -2.46 -1.65 10.94
CA THR A 47 -2.46 -1.40 12.38
C THR A 47 -3.40 -0.24 12.76
N LYS A 48 -3.37 0.86 11.99
CA LYS A 48 -4.22 2.04 12.21
C LYS A 48 -5.71 1.74 12.07
N TYR A 49 -6.09 0.85 11.15
CA TYR A 49 -7.46 0.37 11.01
C TYR A 49 -7.83 -0.74 12.01
N GLY A 50 -6.89 -1.17 12.86
CA GLY A 50 -7.12 -2.23 13.84
C GLY A 50 -7.37 -3.61 13.20
N MET A 51 -6.96 -3.80 11.95
CA MET A 51 -7.13 -5.06 11.23
C MET A 51 -5.96 -6.01 11.49
N CYS A 52 -6.18 -7.31 11.31
CA CYS A 52 -5.14 -8.34 11.28
C CYS A 52 -4.16 -8.32 12.48
N THR A 53 -4.69 -8.33 13.71
CA THR A 53 -3.87 -8.32 14.95
C THR A 53 -2.88 -9.48 15.05
N ASN A 54 -3.18 -10.61 14.40
CA ASN A 54 -2.33 -11.80 14.33
C ASN A 54 -1.37 -11.79 13.11
N GLY A 55 -1.31 -10.66 12.40
CA GLY A 55 -0.62 -10.53 11.13
C GLY A 55 -1.51 -10.84 9.92
N PHE A 56 -0.97 -10.60 8.74
CA PHE A 56 -1.62 -10.84 7.46
C PHE A 56 -0.68 -11.55 6.49
N ASP A 57 -1.25 -12.18 5.47
CA ASP A 57 -0.54 -12.72 4.33
C ASP A 57 -0.90 -11.92 3.07
N ILE A 58 0.08 -11.71 2.19
CA ILE A 58 -0.14 -11.10 0.89
C ILE A 58 -0.59 -12.22 -0.06
N ILE A 59 -1.83 -12.10 -0.54
CA ILE A 59 -2.44 -13.09 -1.44
C ILE A 59 -2.33 -12.72 -2.91
N ASP A 60 -2.16 -11.43 -3.21
CA ASP A 60 -1.88 -10.93 -4.56
C ASP A 60 -1.03 -9.67 -4.47
N LYS A 61 -0.03 -9.54 -5.34
CA LYS A 61 0.78 -8.33 -5.49
C LYS A 61 1.05 -8.12 -6.96
N ARG A 62 0.54 -7.01 -7.50
CA ARG A 62 0.68 -6.68 -8.92
C ARG A 62 1.06 -5.23 -9.11
N ARG A 63 1.89 -5.00 -10.11
CA ARG A 63 2.23 -3.66 -10.58
C ARG A 63 1.41 -3.35 -11.81
N VAL A 64 0.78 -2.19 -11.78
CA VAL A 64 -0.07 -1.68 -12.84
C VAL A 64 0.57 -0.40 -13.35
N GLU A 65 1.02 -0.41 -14.58
CA GLU A 65 1.40 0.82 -15.27
C GLU A 65 0.14 1.63 -15.53
N THR A 66 0.03 2.78 -14.87
CA THR A 66 -1.04 3.73 -15.20
C THR A 66 -0.53 4.55 -16.36
N VAL A 67 -1.20 4.42 -17.52
CA VAL A 67 -0.85 5.09 -18.78
C VAL A 67 -0.45 6.54 -18.51
N GLY A 68 0.83 6.83 -18.71
CA GLY A 68 1.37 8.17 -18.60
C GLY A 68 0.84 9.03 -19.72
N SER A 69 0.23 10.16 -19.38
CA SER A 69 0.32 11.33 -20.26
C SER A 69 1.80 11.62 -20.54
N TRP A 70 2.08 12.32 -21.64
CA TRP A 70 3.39 12.78 -22.17
C TRP A 70 4.52 13.12 -21.16
N LEU A 71 4.23 13.32 -19.87
CA LEU A 71 5.17 13.68 -18.79
C LEU A 71 5.71 12.51 -17.94
N GLY A 72 5.28 11.26 -18.14
CA GLY A 72 5.85 10.10 -17.46
C GLY A 72 4.83 9.05 -17.04
N SER A 73 5.23 7.78 -17.07
CA SER A 73 4.44 6.64 -16.60
C SER A 73 4.40 6.64 -15.07
N ALA A 74 3.19 6.61 -14.49
CA ALA A 74 3.01 6.39 -13.06
C ALA A 74 2.72 4.89 -12.84
N GLU A 75 3.68 4.17 -12.27
CA GLU A 75 3.48 2.77 -11.86
C GLU A 75 2.77 2.74 -10.50
N ARG A 76 1.80 1.84 -10.35
CA ARG A 76 1.08 1.60 -9.10
C ARG A 76 1.26 0.17 -8.67
N GLU A 77 1.51 -0.04 -7.40
CA GLU A 77 1.60 -1.34 -6.77
C GLU A 77 0.32 -1.61 -5.99
N ILE A 78 -0.44 -2.61 -6.43
CA ILE A 78 -1.66 -3.07 -5.79
C ILE A 78 -1.33 -4.36 -5.05
N THR A 79 -1.45 -4.31 -3.72
CA THR A 79 -1.24 -5.42 -2.80
C THR A 79 -2.58 -5.81 -2.19
N ARG A 80 -3.00 -7.05 -2.36
CA ARG A 80 -4.15 -7.63 -1.65
C ARG A 80 -3.63 -8.50 -0.51
N GLY A 81 -4.13 -8.22 0.69
CA GLY A 81 -3.80 -9.00 1.87
C GLY A 81 -5.03 -9.63 2.49
N LYS A 82 -4.79 -10.73 3.22
CA LYS A 82 -5.78 -11.40 4.06
C LYS A 82 -5.20 -11.59 5.45
N CYS A 83 -5.98 -11.28 6.49
CA CYS A 83 -5.58 -11.52 7.88
C CYS A 83 -5.36 -13.02 8.12
N LYS A 84 -4.36 -13.35 8.93
CA LYS A 84 -4.14 -14.72 9.39
C LYS A 84 -5.30 -15.12 10.30
N GLU A 85 -5.89 -16.29 10.02
CA GLU A 85 -6.80 -16.93 10.95
C GLU A 85 -5.97 -17.34 12.18
N GLY A 86 -6.39 -16.85 13.36
CA GLY A 86 -5.75 -17.16 14.64
C GLY A 86 -6.13 -18.53 15.17
#